data_AF-A0A8H5FIV6-F1
#
_entry.id   AF-A0A8H5FIV6-F1
#
_cell.length_a   1.000
_cell.length_b   1.000
_cell.length_c   1.000
_cell.angle_alpha   90.00
_cell.angle_beta   90.00
_cell.angle_gamma   90.00
#
_symmetry.space_group_name_H-M   'P 1'
#
loop_
_entity.id
_entity.type
_entity.pdbx_description
1 polymer ?
#
loop_
_entity_poly.entity_id
_entity_poly.type
_entity_poly.pdbx_seq_one_letter_code
_entity_poly.pdbx_strand_id
1 'polypeptide(L)'
;MKLLLEKAYYHWPRAQFLDNPPRTPLPALIAGPTASGFWEPHDPAPRSVSSSYFDLVCPPKMHYTIGVLTVKDSMGVRWSSSNRIFNTWREILLKSPKQCIEIVSPTGGKIDNYPQCGSDRILSLWESFSKSPTSRLLRTSPIVESAVARNEYIIHSIGPVPKSSPSKPKPVSINPYDRMMAVHIRRGDFAKACYDLATWNSTFYSWNLLPFLPDKFVPLPGGAWGRNTKENTEVYVERCLPSLETIVQKARDSKRDYVAAGRICIRVAGMEKYWRWM
;
A
#
# COMPACT_ATOMS: atom_id res chain seq x y z
N MET A 1 6.64 28.96 -7.35
CA MET A 1 7.48 28.08 -6.50
C MET A 1 8.10 27.02 -7.40
N LYS A 2 9.35 27.22 -7.82
CA LYS A 2 10.10 26.31 -8.71
C LYS A 2 10.24 24.98 -7.97
N LEU A 3 9.62 23.91 -8.48
CA LEU A 3 9.69 22.56 -7.91
C LEU A 3 11.13 22.07 -7.95
N LEU A 4 11.82 22.28 -6.83
CA LEU A 4 13.07 21.63 -6.48
C LEU A 4 12.75 20.15 -6.26
N LEU A 5 12.70 19.39 -7.37
CA LEU A 5 13.20 18.01 -7.39
C LEU A 5 14.68 18.09 -7.04
N GLU A 6 14.96 18.29 -5.75
CA GLU A 6 16.27 18.56 -5.23
C GLU A 6 17.06 17.26 -5.20
N LYS A 7 18.32 17.34 -5.65
CA LYS A 7 19.33 16.26 -5.70
C LYS A 7 19.48 15.44 -4.41
N ALA A 8 18.88 15.87 -3.30
CA ALA A 8 19.05 15.28 -1.98
C ALA A 8 18.35 13.92 -1.78
N TYR A 9 17.28 13.61 -2.55
CA TYR A 9 16.46 12.43 -2.25
C TYR A 9 16.86 11.17 -3.01
N TYR A 10 17.57 11.30 -4.12
CA TYR A 10 17.94 10.19 -4.98
C TYR A 10 19.43 10.25 -5.27
N HIS A 11 20.14 9.14 -5.11
CA HIS A 11 21.58 9.06 -5.34
C HIS A 11 21.97 9.15 -6.83
N TRP A 12 21.01 9.10 -7.76
CA TRP A 12 21.28 9.19 -9.19
C TRP A 12 21.14 10.62 -9.73
N PRO A 13 21.96 11.02 -10.71
CA PRO A 13 21.83 12.29 -11.42
C PRO A 13 20.42 12.46 -12.02
N ARG A 14 19.86 13.68 -11.96
CA ARG A 14 18.52 13.99 -12.49
C ARG A 14 18.34 13.62 -13.97
N ALA A 15 19.40 13.73 -14.76
CA ALA A 15 19.39 13.29 -16.16
C ALA A 15 19.03 11.79 -16.30
N GLN A 16 19.49 10.96 -15.35
CA GLN A 16 19.32 9.51 -15.39
C GLN A 16 17.98 9.02 -14.79
N PHE A 17 17.15 9.92 -14.24
CA PHE A 17 15.90 9.54 -13.56
C PHE A 17 14.90 8.84 -14.51
N LEU A 18 14.93 9.17 -15.80
CA LEU A 18 14.07 8.55 -16.82
C LEU A 18 14.84 7.67 -17.81
N ASP A 19 16.17 7.79 -17.88
CA ASP A 19 16.99 7.04 -18.85
C ASP A 19 17.12 5.55 -18.51
N ASN A 20 16.89 5.19 -17.24
CA ASN A 20 16.95 3.80 -16.80
C ASN A 20 15.70 3.40 -16.00
N PRO A 21 14.55 3.24 -16.67
CA PRO A 21 13.35 2.76 -16.00
C PRO A 21 13.61 1.39 -15.35
N PRO A 22 12.99 1.08 -14.21
CA PRO A 22 13.09 -0.24 -13.61
C PRO A 22 12.75 -1.33 -14.63
N ARG A 23 13.73 -2.17 -14.98
CA ARG A 23 13.57 -3.27 -15.94
C ARG A 23 13.16 -4.58 -15.27
N THR A 24 13.15 -4.60 -13.93
CA THR A 24 12.76 -5.77 -13.17
C THR A 24 11.28 -6.06 -13.40
N PRO A 25 10.93 -7.22 -13.97
CA PRO A 25 9.52 -7.54 -14.23
C PRO A 25 8.78 -7.71 -12.90
N LEU A 26 7.52 -7.25 -12.84
CA LEU A 26 6.71 -7.29 -11.62
C LEU A 26 6.63 -8.71 -10.98
N PRO A 27 6.52 -9.82 -11.75
CA PRO A 27 6.57 -11.18 -11.20
C PRO A 27 7.88 -11.57 -10.51
N ALA A 28 8.98 -10.82 -10.72
CA ALA A 28 10.22 -11.03 -9.99
C ALA A 28 10.19 -10.44 -8.58
N LEU A 29 9.23 -9.56 -8.26
CA LEU A 29 9.08 -8.91 -6.94
C LEU A 29 7.90 -9.49 -6.15
N ILE A 30 6.75 -9.63 -6.80
CA ILE A 30 5.51 -10.13 -6.20
C ILE A 30 4.95 -11.31 -6.99
N ALA A 31 4.09 -12.09 -6.35
CA ALA A 31 3.36 -13.21 -6.97
C ALA A 31 1.88 -13.18 -6.55
N GLY A 32 1.07 -13.93 -7.30
CA GLY A 32 -0.39 -13.93 -7.20
C GLY A 32 -1.05 -13.35 -8.45
N PRO A 33 -2.40 -13.29 -8.51
CA PRO A 33 -3.14 -12.87 -9.71
C PRO A 33 -2.73 -11.51 -10.28
N THR A 34 -2.37 -10.56 -9.42
CA THR A 34 -1.88 -9.22 -9.81
C THR A 34 -0.60 -9.26 -10.64
N ALA A 35 0.22 -10.31 -10.47
CA ALA A 35 1.47 -10.52 -11.18
C ALA A 35 1.39 -11.75 -12.10
N SER A 36 0.26 -11.94 -12.77
CA SER A 36 -0.02 -13.05 -13.69
C SER A 36 -0.06 -14.46 -13.07
N GLY A 37 -0.09 -14.56 -11.73
CA GLY A 37 -0.28 -15.82 -11.03
C GLY A 37 -1.68 -16.40 -11.23
N PHE A 38 -1.87 -17.64 -10.77
CA PHE A 38 -3.17 -18.29 -10.78
C PHE A 38 -4.13 -17.65 -9.77
N TRP A 39 -5.42 -17.69 -10.11
CA TRP A 39 -6.52 -17.46 -9.18
C TRP A 39 -6.73 -18.69 -8.29
N GLU A 40 -7.84 -18.73 -7.56
CA GLU A 40 -8.17 -19.90 -6.76
C GLU A 40 -8.48 -21.12 -7.62
N PRO A 41 -8.35 -22.35 -7.08
CA PRO A 41 -8.78 -23.55 -7.78
C PRO A 41 -10.22 -23.40 -8.28
N HIS A 42 -10.44 -23.74 -9.56
CA HIS A 42 -11.74 -23.64 -10.24
C HIS A 42 -12.26 -22.22 -10.49
N ASP A 43 -11.46 -21.18 -10.25
CA ASP A 43 -11.82 -19.82 -10.67
C ASP A 43 -11.62 -19.66 -12.20
N PRO A 44 -12.68 -19.31 -12.96
CA PRO A 44 -12.58 -19.17 -14.42
C PRO A 44 -11.93 -17.86 -14.86
N ALA A 45 -11.55 -16.97 -13.95
CA ALA A 45 -10.98 -15.67 -14.30
C ALA A 45 -9.67 -15.81 -15.10
N PRO A 46 -9.48 -15.01 -16.16
CA PRO A 46 -8.24 -15.03 -16.93
C PRO A 46 -7.08 -14.44 -16.11
N ARG A 47 -5.85 -14.86 -16.41
CA ARG A 47 -4.65 -14.29 -15.79
C ARG A 47 -4.41 -12.87 -16.27
N SER A 48 -3.84 -12.03 -15.41
CA SER A 48 -3.31 -10.72 -15.79
C SER A 48 -2.20 -10.90 -16.83
N VAL A 49 -2.16 -10.03 -17.84
CA VAL A 49 -1.17 -10.06 -18.93
C VAL A 49 -0.41 -8.73 -18.99
N SER A 50 0.77 -8.72 -19.63
CA SER A 50 1.49 -7.47 -19.89
C SER A 50 0.74 -6.62 -20.90
N SER A 51 0.98 -5.30 -20.88
CA SER A 51 0.45 -4.39 -21.91
C SER A 51 0.87 -4.82 -23.31
N SER A 52 2.12 -5.24 -23.51
CA SER A 52 2.60 -5.73 -24.80
C SER A 52 1.85 -6.97 -25.30
N TYR A 53 1.45 -7.88 -24.40
CA TYR A 53 0.64 -9.03 -24.77
C TYR A 53 -0.82 -8.62 -25.04
N PHE A 54 -1.35 -7.69 -24.25
CA PHE A 54 -2.67 -7.10 -24.51
C PHE A 54 -2.72 -6.47 -25.90
N ASP A 55 -1.74 -5.65 -26.29
CA ASP A 55 -1.69 -5.01 -27.61
C ASP A 55 -1.55 -6.00 -28.78
N LEU A 56 -0.95 -7.17 -28.51
CA LEU A 56 -0.85 -8.25 -29.50
C LEU A 56 -2.21 -8.91 -29.77
N VAL A 57 -2.98 -9.21 -28.70
CA VAL A 57 -4.29 -9.88 -28.79
C VAL A 57 -5.42 -8.90 -29.11
N CYS A 58 -5.28 -7.69 -28.59
CA CYS A 58 -6.18 -6.55 -28.77
C CYS A 58 -5.38 -5.39 -29.40
N PRO A 59 -5.18 -5.38 -30.73
CA PRO A 59 -4.52 -4.26 -31.38
C PRO A 59 -5.30 -2.95 -31.22
N PRO A 60 -4.66 -1.77 -31.34
CA PRO A 60 -5.31 -0.47 -31.10
C PRO A 60 -6.62 -0.24 -31.87
N LYS A 61 -6.74 -0.79 -33.09
CA LYS A 61 -7.96 -0.74 -33.90
C LYS A 61 -9.17 -1.48 -33.29
N MET A 62 -8.94 -2.37 -32.33
CA MET A 62 -9.97 -3.13 -31.61
C MET A 62 -10.27 -2.54 -30.24
N HIS A 63 -9.49 -1.56 -29.77
CA HIS A 63 -9.67 -0.96 -28.45
C HIS A 63 -11.03 -0.24 -28.39
N TYR A 64 -11.80 -0.59 -27.38
CA TYR A 64 -12.99 0.13 -26.98
C TYR A 64 -12.66 0.95 -25.73
N THR A 65 -12.47 2.23 -25.93
CA THR A 65 -12.01 3.14 -24.90
C THR A 65 -13.16 3.69 -24.06
N ILE A 66 -13.05 3.59 -22.73
CA ILE A 66 -14.02 4.14 -21.78
C ILE A 66 -13.33 5.19 -20.92
N GLY A 67 -13.81 6.43 -20.99
CA GLY A 67 -13.27 7.55 -20.21
C GLY A 67 -13.73 7.53 -18.76
N VAL A 68 -12.79 7.62 -17.81
CA VAL A 68 -13.09 7.57 -16.36
C VAL A 68 -14.03 8.68 -15.92
N LEU A 69 -13.75 9.93 -16.31
CA LEU A 69 -14.61 11.06 -15.95
C LEU A 69 -15.98 10.98 -16.60
N THR A 70 -16.06 10.54 -17.85
CA THR A 70 -17.33 10.37 -18.55
C THR A 70 -18.25 9.43 -17.76
N VAL A 71 -17.73 8.28 -17.32
CA VAL A 71 -18.51 7.34 -16.49
C VAL A 71 -18.88 7.95 -15.15
N LYS A 72 -17.91 8.53 -14.43
CA LYS A 72 -18.15 9.07 -13.09
C LYS A 72 -19.14 10.23 -13.05
N ASP A 73 -19.06 11.12 -14.04
CA ASP A 73 -19.92 12.30 -14.15
C ASP A 73 -21.32 11.88 -14.65
N SER A 74 -21.42 11.05 -15.70
CA SER A 74 -22.73 10.59 -16.23
C SER A 74 -23.52 9.74 -15.24
N MET A 75 -22.84 8.90 -14.45
CA MET A 75 -23.47 8.04 -13.45
C MET A 75 -23.63 8.73 -12.08
N GLY A 76 -23.15 9.97 -11.94
CA GLY A 76 -23.21 10.72 -10.68
C GLY A 76 -22.46 10.04 -9.52
N VAL A 77 -21.40 9.29 -9.81
CA VAL A 77 -20.64 8.51 -8.81
C VAL A 77 -19.30 9.11 -8.42
N ARG A 78 -18.93 10.27 -8.97
CA ARG A 78 -17.63 10.92 -8.75
C ARG A 78 -17.21 11.03 -7.28
N TRP A 79 -18.15 11.40 -6.42
CA TRP A 79 -17.93 11.61 -4.98
C TRP A 79 -18.60 10.53 -4.10
N SER A 80 -19.05 9.43 -4.71
CA SER A 80 -19.69 8.34 -3.98
C SER A 80 -18.68 7.51 -3.16
N SER A 81 -19.22 6.64 -2.30
CA SER A 81 -18.45 5.61 -1.62
C SER A 81 -17.76 4.66 -2.63
N SER A 82 -16.60 4.14 -2.26
CA SER A 82 -15.79 3.35 -3.19
C SER A 82 -16.45 2.04 -3.61
N ASN A 83 -17.32 1.44 -2.78
CA ASN A 83 -18.14 0.29 -3.18
C ASN A 83 -19.12 0.62 -4.32
N ARG A 84 -19.76 1.80 -4.31
CA ARG A 84 -20.66 2.25 -5.37
C ARG A 84 -19.88 2.50 -6.67
N ILE A 85 -18.73 3.14 -6.58
CA ILE A 85 -17.85 3.36 -7.74
C ILE A 85 -17.40 2.01 -8.33
N PHE A 86 -16.93 1.09 -7.48
CA PHE A 86 -16.48 -0.23 -7.91
C PHE A 86 -17.60 -1.04 -8.58
N ASN A 87 -18.80 -1.07 -7.98
CA ASN A 87 -19.95 -1.77 -8.54
C ASN A 87 -20.39 -1.16 -9.88
N THR A 88 -20.32 0.16 -10.03
CA THR A 88 -20.61 0.85 -11.31
C THR A 88 -19.68 0.36 -12.41
N TRP A 89 -18.37 0.32 -12.14
CA TRP A 89 -17.39 -0.21 -13.10
C TRP A 89 -17.60 -1.69 -13.39
N ARG A 90 -17.85 -2.51 -12.35
CA ARG A 90 -18.16 -3.93 -12.50
C ARG A 90 -19.33 -4.14 -13.45
N GLU A 91 -20.42 -3.39 -13.28
CA GLU A 91 -21.60 -3.51 -14.14
C GLU A 91 -21.32 -3.12 -15.59
N ILE A 92 -20.60 -2.02 -15.81
CA ILE A 92 -20.23 -1.55 -17.16
C ILE A 92 -19.39 -2.62 -17.87
N LEU A 93 -18.39 -3.17 -17.19
CA LEU A 93 -17.48 -4.15 -17.77
C LEU A 93 -18.17 -5.50 -18.03
N LEU A 94 -19.05 -5.95 -17.12
CA LEU A 94 -19.78 -7.22 -17.30
C LEU A 94 -20.86 -7.14 -18.39
N LYS A 95 -21.47 -5.97 -18.58
CA LYS A 95 -22.51 -5.75 -19.61
C LYS A 95 -21.92 -5.39 -20.98
N SER A 96 -20.63 -5.09 -21.07
CA SER A 96 -19.98 -4.69 -22.32
C SER A 96 -19.87 -5.90 -23.26
N PRO A 97 -20.33 -5.79 -24.52
CA PRO A 97 -20.13 -6.83 -25.53
C PRO A 97 -18.71 -6.83 -26.12
N LYS A 98 -17.86 -5.87 -25.74
CA LYS A 98 -16.51 -5.69 -26.29
C LYS A 98 -15.49 -6.43 -25.43
N GLN A 99 -14.58 -7.16 -26.08
CA GLN A 99 -13.51 -7.90 -25.40
C GLN A 99 -12.30 -7.01 -25.05
N CYS A 100 -11.92 -6.13 -25.97
CA CYS A 100 -10.73 -5.28 -25.85
C CYS A 100 -11.11 -3.92 -25.28
N ILE A 101 -11.30 -3.83 -23.97
CA ILE A 101 -11.68 -2.57 -23.29
C ILE A 101 -10.44 -1.90 -22.71
N GLU A 102 -10.31 -0.60 -22.96
CA GLU A 102 -9.28 0.24 -22.35
C GLU A 102 -9.95 1.34 -21.51
N ILE A 103 -9.60 1.43 -20.22
CA ILE A 103 -10.08 2.50 -19.35
C ILE A 103 -9.08 3.64 -19.39
N VAL A 104 -9.47 4.78 -19.95
CA VAL A 104 -8.57 5.93 -20.10
C VAL A 104 -8.87 7.02 -19.08
N SER A 105 -7.81 7.51 -18.48
CA SER A 105 -7.87 8.74 -17.70
C SER A 105 -8.02 9.95 -18.64
N PRO A 106 -8.74 10.99 -18.19
CA PRO A 106 -8.88 12.24 -18.93
C PRO A 106 -7.51 12.87 -19.25
N THR A 107 -7.36 13.34 -20.49
CA THR A 107 -6.23 14.17 -20.95
C THR A 107 -6.57 15.68 -20.79
N GLY A 108 -5.56 16.55 -20.75
CA GLY A 108 -5.78 18.01 -20.76
C GLY A 108 -6.12 18.67 -19.43
N GLY A 109 -5.56 18.21 -18.30
CA GLY A 109 -5.59 18.93 -17.02
C GLY A 109 -6.82 18.69 -16.13
N LYS A 110 -7.88 18.06 -16.65
CA LYS A 110 -8.99 17.53 -15.83
C LYS A 110 -8.58 16.20 -15.23
N ILE A 111 -7.73 16.17 -14.21
CA ILE A 111 -7.19 14.90 -13.73
C ILE A 111 -8.07 14.31 -12.62
N ASP A 112 -8.44 13.05 -12.76
CA ASP A 112 -9.03 12.25 -11.69
C ASP A 112 -7.91 11.66 -10.81
N ASN A 113 -7.15 12.56 -10.19
CA ASN A 113 -5.82 12.25 -9.66
C ASN A 113 -5.81 11.22 -8.51
N TYR A 114 -6.77 11.30 -7.58
CA TYR A 114 -6.78 10.47 -6.36
C TYR A 114 -8.19 10.19 -5.79
N PRO A 115 -9.18 9.80 -6.60
CA PRO A 115 -10.59 9.84 -6.22
C PRO A 115 -11.00 8.99 -5.02
N GLN A 116 -10.16 8.07 -4.53
CA GLN A 116 -10.46 7.25 -3.35
C GLN A 116 -9.36 7.23 -2.28
N CYS A 117 -8.23 7.90 -2.51
CA CYS A 117 -7.14 8.01 -1.52
C CYS A 117 -7.27 9.32 -0.73
N GLY A 118 -6.81 9.34 0.52
CA GLY A 118 -6.84 10.51 1.41
C GLY A 118 -8.20 10.84 2.03
N SER A 119 -9.21 9.97 1.87
CA SER A 119 -10.53 10.08 2.52
C SER A 119 -11.04 8.73 3.04
N ASP A 120 -12.09 8.75 3.84
CA ASP A 120 -12.79 7.58 4.40
C ASP A 120 -13.62 6.78 3.36
N ARG A 121 -13.84 7.34 2.16
CA ARG A 121 -14.66 6.71 1.09
C ARG A 121 -14.21 5.30 0.73
N ILE A 122 -12.90 5.02 0.80
CA ILE A 122 -12.34 3.69 0.52
C ILE A 122 -12.75 2.64 1.54
N LEU A 123 -13.08 3.02 2.78
CA LEU A 123 -13.35 2.09 3.87
C LEU A 123 -14.48 1.12 3.53
N SER A 124 -15.46 1.58 2.76
CA SER A 124 -16.57 0.76 2.25
C SER A 124 -16.14 -0.46 1.41
N LEU A 125 -14.94 -0.45 0.83
CA LEU A 125 -14.38 -1.56 0.05
C LEU A 125 -13.57 -2.54 0.91
N TRP A 126 -13.25 -2.22 2.17
CA TRP A 126 -12.33 -3.02 2.97
C TRP A 126 -12.75 -4.49 3.08
N GLU A 127 -14.03 -4.72 3.36
CA GLU A 127 -14.55 -6.06 3.61
C GLU A 127 -14.44 -6.94 2.36
N SER A 128 -14.83 -6.43 1.19
CA SER A 128 -14.72 -7.17 -0.07
C SER A 128 -13.27 -7.29 -0.52
N PHE A 129 -12.47 -6.24 -0.38
CA PHE A 129 -11.06 -6.24 -0.75
C PHE A 129 -10.25 -7.24 0.09
N SER A 130 -10.36 -7.21 1.42
CA SER A 130 -9.60 -8.08 2.33
C SER A 130 -9.88 -9.57 2.11
N LYS A 131 -11.08 -9.91 1.63
CA LYS A 131 -11.49 -11.27 1.27
C LYS A 131 -11.25 -11.64 -0.20
N SER A 132 -10.95 -10.68 -1.06
CA SER A 132 -10.75 -10.91 -2.49
C SER A 132 -9.54 -11.84 -2.74
N PRO A 133 -9.57 -12.66 -3.81
CA PRO A 133 -8.41 -13.43 -4.24
C PRO A 133 -7.19 -12.54 -4.51
N THR A 134 -7.39 -11.33 -5.06
CA THR A 134 -6.32 -10.36 -5.25
C THR A 134 -5.58 -10.15 -3.92
N SER A 135 -6.28 -9.73 -2.86
CA SER A 135 -5.70 -9.51 -1.53
C SER A 135 -5.14 -10.77 -0.88
N ARG A 136 -5.90 -11.87 -0.92
CA ARG A 136 -5.55 -13.12 -0.25
C ARG A 136 -4.55 -14.00 -0.99
N LEU A 137 -4.22 -13.71 -2.24
CA LEU A 137 -3.23 -14.48 -3.00
C LEU A 137 -1.96 -13.67 -3.30
N LEU A 138 -1.94 -12.36 -3.00
CA LEU A 138 -0.68 -11.64 -3.03
C LEU A 138 0.31 -12.26 -2.06
N ARG A 139 1.48 -12.53 -2.61
CA ARG A 139 2.66 -12.92 -1.87
C ARG A 139 3.89 -12.35 -2.54
N THR A 140 5.01 -12.56 -1.89
CA THR A 140 6.33 -12.26 -2.42
C THR A 140 6.68 -13.24 -3.55
N SER A 141 7.49 -12.84 -4.54
CA SER A 141 7.91 -13.77 -5.60
C SER A 141 8.79 -14.90 -5.03
N PRO A 142 8.87 -16.07 -5.70
CA PRO A 142 9.78 -17.14 -5.29
C PRO A 142 11.26 -16.70 -5.24
N ILE A 143 11.66 -15.74 -6.08
CA ILE A 143 13.02 -15.20 -6.10
C ILE A 143 13.30 -14.45 -4.78
N VAL A 144 12.37 -13.58 -4.37
CA VAL A 144 12.51 -12.81 -3.14
C VAL A 144 12.34 -13.73 -1.92
N GLU A 145 11.38 -14.67 -1.93
CA GLU A 145 11.24 -15.69 -0.87
C GLU A 145 12.54 -16.48 -0.69
N SER A 146 13.17 -16.90 -1.79
CA SER A 146 14.46 -17.60 -1.77
C SER A 146 15.61 -16.75 -1.24
N ALA A 147 15.63 -15.45 -1.57
CA ALA A 147 16.61 -14.53 -1.01
C ALA A 147 16.42 -14.32 0.50
N VAL A 148 15.18 -14.18 0.98
CA VAL A 148 14.87 -14.08 2.40
C VAL A 148 15.30 -15.36 3.13
N ALA A 149 14.91 -16.53 2.63
CA ALA A 149 15.27 -17.83 3.22
C ALA A 149 16.79 -18.02 3.35
N ARG A 150 17.57 -17.63 2.33
CA ARG A 150 19.04 -17.70 2.39
C ARG A 150 19.66 -16.76 3.43
N ASN A 151 18.97 -15.69 3.81
CA ASN A 151 19.46 -14.68 4.76
C ASN A 151 18.78 -14.78 6.13
N GLU A 152 17.91 -15.76 6.34
CA GLU A 152 17.13 -15.90 7.58
C GLU A 152 18.05 -16.08 8.80
N TYR A 153 19.24 -16.67 8.62
CA TYR A 153 20.26 -16.79 9.66
C TYR A 153 20.69 -15.45 10.29
N ILE A 154 20.52 -14.31 9.60
CA ILE A 154 20.86 -12.97 10.11
C ILE A 154 19.83 -12.50 11.14
N ILE A 155 18.58 -12.92 11.00
CA ILE A 155 17.46 -12.52 11.86
C ILE A 155 17.13 -13.54 12.94
N HIS A 156 17.66 -14.77 12.84
CA HIS A 156 17.60 -15.72 13.93
C HIS A 156 18.21 -15.09 15.19
N SER A 157 17.40 -15.01 16.24
CA SER A 157 17.84 -14.49 17.52
C SER A 157 18.99 -15.36 18.05
N ILE A 158 20.21 -14.83 18.10
CA ILE A 158 21.31 -15.37 18.90
C ILE A 158 21.00 -15.06 20.37
N GLY A 159 19.93 -15.64 20.89
CA GLY A 159 19.52 -15.55 22.28
C GLY A 159 19.84 -16.86 22.99
N PRO A 160 20.16 -16.84 24.30
CA PRO A 160 20.31 -18.08 25.05
C PRO A 160 19.02 -18.90 24.91
N VAL A 161 19.16 -20.12 24.40
CA VAL A 161 18.10 -21.14 24.44
C VAL A 161 17.62 -21.17 25.89
N PRO A 162 16.34 -20.91 26.19
CA PRO A 162 15.84 -21.05 27.54
C PRO A 162 16.21 -22.46 27.99
N LYS A 163 17.04 -22.60 29.02
CA LYS A 163 17.29 -23.90 29.65
C LYS A 163 15.92 -24.43 30.02
N SER A 164 15.41 -25.37 29.23
CA SER A 164 14.14 -26.02 29.51
C SER A 164 14.30 -26.66 30.87
N SER A 165 13.59 -26.13 31.87
CA SER A 165 13.41 -26.86 33.12
C SER A 165 12.92 -28.27 32.75
N PRO A 166 13.55 -29.35 33.23
CA PRO A 166 13.17 -30.72 32.86
C PRO A 166 11.69 -31.03 33.12
N SER A 167 11.00 -30.19 33.91
CA SER A 167 9.58 -30.32 34.24
C SER A 167 8.59 -29.66 33.26
N LYS A 168 9.01 -28.79 32.32
CA LYS A 168 8.10 -28.18 31.32
C LYS A 168 8.85 -27.82 30.02
N PRO A 169 8.73 -28.61 28.94
CA PRO A 169 9.19 -28.18 27.62
C PRO A 169 8.30 -27.02 27.15
N LYS A 170 8.75 -25.77 27.34
CA LYS A 170 8.18 -24.66 26.57
C LYS A 170 8.68 -24.84 25.14
N PRO A 171 7.81 -24.90 24.11
CA PRO A 171 8.28 -24.87 22.74
C PRO A 171 9.10 -23.58 22.57
N VAL A 172 10.40 -23.74 22.31
CA VAL A 172 11.22 -22.65 21.81
C VAL A 172 10.52 -22.19 20.54
N SER A 173 10.18 -20.91 20.46
CA SER A 173 9.60 -20.33 19.25
C SER A 173 10.49 -20.67 18.07
N ILE A 174 10.06 -21.61 17.23
CA ILE A 174 10.81 -22.07 16.05
C ILE A 174 10.81 -20.95 14.99
N ASN A 175 9.79 -20.08 15.01
CA ASN A 175 9.69 -18.96 14.11
C ASN A 175 10.63 -17.81 14.55
N PRO A 176 11.65 -17.45 13.74
CA PRO A 176 12.56 -16.35 14.07
C PRO A 176 11.87 -14.98 14.13
N TYR A 177 10.70 -14.85 13.50
CA TYR A 177 9.97 -13.58 13.42
C TYR A 177 9.17 -13.25 14.69
N ASP A 178 8.92 -14.21 15.59
CA ASP A 178 8.03 -14.03 16.74
C ASP A 178 8.55 -13.01 17.78
N ARG A 179 9.86 -12.74 17.75
CA ARG A 179 10.55 -11.79 18.63
C ARG A 179 11.22 -10.64 17.87
N MET A 180 10.82 -10.44 16.62
CA MET A 180 11.36 -9.39 15.75
C MET A 180 10.42 -8.20 15.72
N MET A 181 10.99 -6.99 15.85
CA MET A 181 10.29 -5.75 15.51
C MET A 181 10.73 -5.30 14.12
N ALA A 182 9.79 -5.20 13.20
CA ALA A 182 10.02 -4.63 11.88
C ALA A 182 9.52 -3.18 11.85
N VAL A 183 10.32 -2.27 11.29
CA VAL A 183 9.97 -0.85 11.15
C VAL A 183 10.19 -0.44 9.71
N HIS A 184 9.14 0.09 9.06
CA HIS A 184 9.26 0.71 7.74
C HIS A 184 9.42 2.23 7.91
N ILE A 185 10.60 2.74 7.56
CA ILE A 185 10.92 4.17 7.67
C ILE A 185 10.94 4.76 6.26
N ARG A 186 9.83 5.37 5.84
CA ARG A 186 9.76 6.07 4.56
C ARG A 186 10.36 7.47 4.69
N ARG A 187 11.44 7.72 3.95
CA ARG A 187 12.15 9.01 3.85
C ARG A 187 12.32 9.38 2.38
N GLY A 188 13.11 10.41 2.10
CA GLY A 188 13.37 10.85 0.75
C GLY A 188 12.27 11.77 0.22
N ASP A 189 11.79 11.46 -0.98
CA ASP A 189 10.68 12.14 -1.66
C ASP A 189 9.40 12.26 -0.81
N PHE A 190 9.25 11.35 0.16
CA PHE A 190 8.13 11.36 1.10
C PHE A 190 8.07 12.62 1.97
N ALA A 191 9.18 13.33 2.18
CA ALA A 191 9.17 14.61 2.88
C ALA A 191 8.24 15.62 2.20
N LYS A 192 8.32 15.75 0.87
CA LYS A 192 7.39 16.59 0.10
C LYS A 192 5.96 16.06 0.21
N ALA A 193 5.77 14.73 0.12
CA ALA A 193 4.45 14.12 0.24
C ALA A 193 3.78 14.47 1.57
N CYS A 194 4.52 14.56 2.68
CA CYS A 194 3.98 14.99 3.97
C CYS A 194 3.42 16.42 3.94
N TYR A 195 4.12 17.37 3.31
CA TYR A 195 3.63 18.73 3.13
C TYR A 195 2.45 18.82 2.17
N ASP A 196 2.45 18.00 1.11
CA ASP A 196 1.31 17.92 0.19
C ASP A 196 0.07 17.39 0.92
N LEU A 197 0.22 16.34 1.73
CA LEU A 197 -0.86 15.79 2.55
C LEU A 197 -1.43 16.83 3.51
N ALA A 198 -0.57 17.64 4.12
CA ALA A 198 -1.00 18.77 4.95
C ALA A 198 -1.75 19.82 4.12
N THR A 199 -1.25 20.17 2.94
CA THR A 199 -1.88 21.16 2.04
C THR A 199 -3.31 20.75 1.65
N TRP A 200 -3.55 19.45 1.48
CA TRP A 200 -4.86 18.93 1.10
C TRP A 200 -5.78 18.58 2.26
N ASN A 201 -5.33 18.80 3.50
CA ASN A 201 -6.02 18.37 4.72
C ASN A 201 -6.41 16.86 4.69
N SER A 202 -5.48 16.02 4.23
CA SER A 202 -5.69 14.60 3.96
C SER A 202 -5.51 13.70 5.19
N THR A 203 -6.21 12.58 5.22
CA THR A 203 -6.13 11.57 6.31
C THR A 203 -4.96 10.58 6.19
N PHE A 204 -3.84 10.98 5.54
CA PHE A 204 -2.76 10.08 5.10
C PHE A 204 -3.26 8.93 4.20
N TYR A 205 -2.92 7.68 4.55
CA TYR A 205 -3.39 6.47 3.87
C TYR A 205 -4.78 6.10 4.37
N SER A 206 -5.74 6.06 3.44
CA SER A 206 -7.15 5.88 3.76
C SER A 206 -7.49 4.59 4.51
N TRP A 207 -6.71 3.51 4.37
CA TRP A 207 -6.95 2.28 5.14
C TRP A 207 -6.59 2.43 6.63
N ASN A 208 -5.74 3.39 7.01
CA ASN A 208 -5.42 3.65 8.42
C ASN A 208 -6.61 4.19 9.21
N LEU A 209 -7.69 4.60 8.52
CA LEU A 209 -8.93 5.04 9.14
C LEU A 209 -9.85 3.89 9.58
N LEU A 210 -9.48 2.63 9.32
CA LEU A 210 -10.30 1.47 9.69
C LEU A 210 -10.57 1.45 11.21
N PRO A 211 -11.83 1.22 11.66
CA PRO A 211 -12.20 1.35 13.06
C PRO A 211 -11.37 0.52 14.04
N PHE A 212 -10.88 -0.65 13.60
CA PHE A 212 -10.11 -1.59 14.39
C PHE A 212 -8.60 -1.29 14.45
N LEU A 213 -8.12 -0.31 13.69
CA LEU A 213 -6.72 0.13 13.78
C LEU A 213 -6.56 1.17 14.89
N PRO A 214 -5.49 1.08 15.70
CA PRO A 214 -5.29 1.96 16.85
C PRO A 214 -4.78 3.35 16.47
N ASP A 215 -4.06 3.46 15.35
CA ASP A 215 -3.31 4.67 15.01
C ASP A 215 -3.97 5.44 13.85
N LYS A 216 -5.17 5.97 14.12
CA LYS A 216 -5.92 6.80 13.19
C LYS A 216 -5.37 8.21 13.18
N PHE A 217 -5.40 8.84 12.02
CA PHE A 217 -5.09 10.26 11.90
C PHE A 217 -6.34 11.04 11.51
N VAL A 218 -6.72 11.99 12.35
CA VAL A 218 -7.81 12.94 12.08
C VAL A 218 -7.18 14.33 12.05
N PRO A 219 -7.24 15.03 10.92
CA PRO A 219 -6.69 16.38 10.82
C PRO A 219 -7.36 17.34 11.81
N LEU A 220 -6.61 18.31 12.32
CA LEU A 220 -7.18 19.32 13.20
C LEU A 220 -8.22 20.20 12.47
N PRO A 221 -9.23 20.73 13.19
CA PRO A 221 -10.15 21.72 12.65
C PRO A 221 -9.41 22.96 12.10
N GLY A 222 -9.99 23.62 11.10
CA GLY A 222 -9.44 24.85 10.51
C GLY A 222 -8.63 24.64 9.23
N GLY A 223 -8.32 23.39 8.87
CA GLY A 223 -7.79 23.03 7.55
C GLY A 223 -8.89 22.85 6.49
N ALA A 224 -8.59 23.20 5.25
CA ALA A 224 -9.42 22.99 4.07
C ALA A 224 -8.56 22.51 2.88
N TRP A 225 -9.21 22.05 1.83
CA TRP A 225 -8.52 21.61 0.62
C TRP A 225 -7.72 22.76 -0.01
N GLY A 226 -6.39 22.61 -0.07
CA GLY A 226 -5.47 23.61 -0.61
C GLY A 226 -5.14 24.76 0.34
N ARG A 227 -5.66 24.75 1.58
CA ARG A 227 -5.40 25.78 2.59
C ARG A 227 -5.36 25.16 3.98
N ASN A 228 -4.21 25.19 4.64
CA ASN A 228 -4.08 24.67 5.99
C ASN A 228 -3.37 25.67 6.92
N THR A 229 -3.55 25.53 8.24
CA THR A 229 -2.84 26.33 9.23
C THR A 229 -1.41 25.83 9.41
N LYS A 230 -0.54 26.68 9.95
CA LYS A 230 0.86 26.30 10.22
C LYS A 230 0.91 25.21 11.29
N GLU A 231 0.09 25.34 12.32
CA GLU A 231 -0.02 24.42 13.45
C GLU A 231 -0.47 23.03 12.98
N ASN A 232 -1.48 22.97 12.10
CA ASN A 232 -1.91 21.69 11.54
C ASN A 232 -0.80 21.10 10.65
N THR A 233 -0.13 21.93 9.84
CA THR A 233 1.00 21.46 9.01
C THR A 233 2.12 20.84 9.85
N GLU A 234 2.45 21.44 10.99
CA GLU A 234 3.45 20.91 11.94
C GLU A 234 3.03 19.53 12.49
N VAL A 235 1.75 19.35 12.85
CA VAL A 235 1.20 18.05 13.28
C VAL A 235 1.32 16.98 12.19
N TYR A 236 1.08 17.33 10.93
CA TYR A 236 1.28 16.40 9.80
C TYR A 236 2.75 15.99 9.68
N VAL A 237 3.67 16.96 9.74
CA VAL A 237 5.11 16.72 9.59
C VAL A 237 5.64 15.87 10.74
N GLU A 238 5.25 16.16 11.98
CA GLU A 238 5.67 15.39 13.16
C GLU A 238 5.33 13.91 13.02
N ARG A 239 4.14 13.61 12.50
CA ARG A 239 3.65 12.24 12.34
C ARG A 239 4.19 11.54 11.08
N CYS A 240 4.26 12.26 9.97
CA CYS A 240 4.61 11.71 8.66
C CYS A 240 6.12 11.62 8.42
N LEU A 241 6.87 12.60 8.96
CA LEU A 241 8.30 12.73 8.83
C LEU A 241 8.95 12.95 10.22
N PRO A 242 8.82 11.99 11.15
CA PRO A 242 9.34 12.16 12.52
C PRO A 242 10.86 12.32 12.55
N SER A 243 11.39 12.98 13.59
CA SER A 243 12.84 13.05 13.79
C SER A 243 13.41 11.66 14.10
N LEU A 244 14.74 11.51 14.03
CA LEU A 244 15.40 10.26 14.38
C LEU A 244 15.12 9.88 15.84
N GLU A 245 15.16 10.87 16.73
CA GLU A 245 14.91 10.71 18.16
C GLU A 245 13.47 10.20 18.40
N THR A 246 12.49 10.78 17.70
CA THR A 246 11.09 10.33 17.78
C THR A 246 10.93 8.90 17.28
N ILE A 247 11.60 8.51 16.19
CA ILE A 247 11.60 7.13 15.70
C ILE A 247 12.18 6.18 16.75
N VAL A 248 13.36 6.51 17.29
CA VAL A 248 14.05 5.68 18.30
C VAL A 248 13.20 5.54 19.55
N GLN A 249 12.58 6.63 20.00
CA GLN A 249 11.69 6.61 21.15
C GLN A 249 10.47 5.73 20.89
N LYS A 250 9.80 5.88 19.74
CA LYS A 250 8.64 5.04 19.37
C LYS A 250 9.01 3.56 19.29
N ALA A 251 10.21 3.23 18.79
CA ALA A 251 10.73 1.87 18.74
C ALA A 251 10.95 1.30 20.17
N ARG A 252 11.50 2.10 21.08
CA ARG A 252 11.68 1.72 22.50
C ARG A 252 10.34 1.52 23.20
N ASP A 253 9.40 2.42 22.99
CA ASP A 253 8.07 2.36 23.60
C ASP A 253 7.32 1.11 23.12
N SER A 254 7.32 0.86 21.81
CA SER A 254 6.70 -0.33 21.21
C SER A 254 7.31 -1.64 21.76
N LYS A 255 8.63 -1.67 21.98
CA LYS A 255 9.30 -2.79 22.64
C LYS A 255 8.86 -2.96 24.10
N ARG A 256 8.74 -1.86 24.87
CA ARG A 256 8.28 -1.93 26.27
C ARG A 256 6.85 -2.42 26.36
N ASP A 257 5.95 -1.91 25.51
CA ASP A 257 4.55 -2.32 25.45
C ASP A 257 4.41 -3.81 25.13
N TYR A 258 5.19 -4.29 24.15
CA TYR A 258 5.26 -5.71 23.80
C TYR A 258 5.69 -6.59 24.98
N VAL A 259 6.73 -6.17 25.73
CA VAL A 259 7.22 -6.92 26.90
C VAL A 259 6.20 -6.88 28.05
N ALA A 260 5.60 -5.71 28.32
CA ALA A 260 4.65 -5.51 29.41
C ALA A 260 3.36 -6.30 29.22
N ALA A 261 2.91 -6.48 27.97
CA ALA A 261 1.71 -7.25 27.65
C ALA A 261 1.81 -8.75 27.96
N GLY A 262 3.00 -9.27 28.29
CA GLY A 262 3.19 -10.64 28.81
C GLY A 262 2.73 -11.78 27.89
N ARG A 263 2.39 -11.48 26.63
CA ARG A 263 1.78 -12.41 25.69
C ARG A 263 2.51 -12.42 24.35
N ILE A 264 2.91 -13.65 24.00
CA ILE A 264 2.91 -14.25 22.67
C ILE A 264 1.86 -13.55 21.77
N CYS A 265 2.33 -12.88 20.72
CA CYS A 265 1.54 -12.11 19.74
C CYS A 265 0.62 -11.02 20.32
N ILE A 266 1.22 -9.90 20.75
CA ILE A 266 0.73 -8.60 20.30
C ILE A 266 1.69 -8.16 19.19
N ARG A 267 1.31 -8.45 17.96
CA ARG A 267 1.84 -7.72 16.81
C ARG A 267 1.48 -6.25 17.17
N VAL A 268 2.37 -5.29 16.99
CA VAL A 268 2.07 -3.90 17.38
C VAL A 268 1.46 -3.25 16.16
N ALA A 269 0.14 -3.06 16.12
CA ALA A 269 -0.49 -2.12 15.18
C ALA A 269 0.06 -0.71 15.47
N GLY A 270 0.86 -0.04 14.64
CA GLY A 270 0.86 0.11 13.17
C GLY A 270 1.20 -1.08 12.24
N MET A 271 1.46 -2.27 12.76
CA MET A 271 1.43 -3.57 12.11
C MET A 271 0.77 -4.68 12.99
N GLU A 272 -0.58 -4.79 12.98
CA GLU A 272 -1.31 -6.05 13.30
C GLU A 272 -2.32 -6.34 12.23
N LYS A 273 -2.12 -7.50 11.61
CA LYS A 273 -2.84 -8.07 10.47
C LYS A 273 -2.52 -7.29 9.19
N TYR A 274 -1.99 -8.03 8.22
CA TYR A 274 -1.54 -7.59 6.91
C TYR A 274 -0.14 -6.96 6.87
N TRP A 275 0.88 -7.78 7.13
CA TRP A 275 1.99 -7.86 6.16
C TRP A 275 1.51 -8.59 4.90
N ARG A 276 0.49 -8.01 4.27
CA ARG A 276 0.12 -8.25 2.90
C ARG A 276 -0.08 -6.87 2.31
N TRP A 277 0.67 -6.64 1.25
CA TRP A 277 0.80 -5.42 0.46
C TRP A 277 1.98 -4.52 0.84
N MET A 278 2.98 -4.60 -0.03
CA MET A 278 3.84 -3.49 -0.46
C MET A 278 3.00 -2.30 -0.92
#